data_AF-X0SVV7-F1
#
_entry.id   AF-X0SVV7-F1
#
_cell.length_a   1.000
_cell.length_b   1.000
_cell.length_c   1.000
_cell.angle_alpha   90.00
_cell.angle_beta   90.00
_cell.angle_gamma   90.00
#
_symmetry.space_group_name_H-M   'P 1'
#
loop_
_entity.id
_entity.type
_entity.pdbx_description
1 polymer ?
#
loop_
_entity_poly.entity_id
_entity_poly.type
_entity_poly.pdbx_seq_one_letter_code
_entity_poly.pdbx_strand_id
1 'polypeptide(L)'
;IEDIFEIRETLESLAVKKSIGKISIKELEKVGDGFKKFINKSTNAENCIQYLALDKKFHDLLSQNCRNKKLIELLDNLQEQIHWLRNISLKRITFAGSVKEHLAIIEALKKNDEKLINKVLFQHLERAKRSSLKEINFGSNNSK
;
A
#
# COMPACT_ATOMS: atom_id res chain seq x y z
N ILE A 1 -10.77 -0.51 -13.49
CA ILE A 1 -9.92 -0.34 -12.29
C ILE A 1 -10.01 -1.53 -11.33
N GLU A 2 -11.13 -2.25 -11.30
CA GLU A 2 -11.27 -3.48 -10.51
C GLU A 2 -10.25 -4.53 -10.96
N ASP A 3 -10.10 -4.74 -12.28
CA ASP A 3 -9.07 -5.63 -12.85
C ASP A 3 -7.65 -5.27 -12.39
N ILE A 4 -7.34 -3.97 -12.28
CA ILE A 4 -6.02 -3.50 -11.82
C ILE A 4 -5.82 -3.88 -10.35
N PHE A 5 -6.86 -3.75 -9.51
CA PHE A 5 -6.78 -4.16 -8.10
C PHE A 5 -6.66 -5.68 -7.96
N GLU A 6 -7.39 -6.46 -8.77
CA GLU A 6 -7.30 -7.92 -8.75
C GLU A 6 -5.89 -8.43 -9.11
N ILE A 7 -5.32 -7.88 -10.18
CA ILE A 7 -3.93 -8.19 -10.57
C ILE A 7 -2.95 -7.70 -9.51
N ARG A 8 -3.10 -6.46 -9.02
CA ARG A 8 -2.24 -5.91 -7.96
C ARG A 8 -2.25 -6.77 -6.71
N GLU A 9 -3.42 -7.18 -6.23
CA GLU A 9 -3.56 -8.03 -5.04
C GLU A 9 -2.84 -9.35 -5.22
N THR A 10 -3.04 -10.00 -6.36
CA THR A 10 -2.37 -11.26 -6.68
C THR A 10 -0.85 -11.12 -6.69
N LEU A 11 -0.35 -10.08 -7.35
CA LEU A 11 1.09 -9.85 -7.50
C LEU A 11 1.75 -9.40 -6.17
N GLU A 12 1.13 -8.47 -5.44
CA GLU A 12 1.66 -8.00 -4.14
C GLU A 12 1.64 -9.12 -3.10
N SER A 13 0.57 -9.92 -3.04
CA SER A 13 0.48 -11.06 -2.12
C SER A 13 1.57 -12.09 -2.41
N LEU A 14 1.80 -12.41 -3.68
CA LEU A 14 2.88 -13.30 -4.08
C LEU A 14 4.25 -12.71 -3.74
N ALA A 15 4.45 -11.41 -3.98
CA ALA A 15 5.72 -10.74 -3.71
C ALA A 15 6.04 -10.76 -2.22
N VAL A 16 5.07 -10.36 -1.39
CA VAL A 16 5.17 -10.37 0.07
C VAL A 16 5.47 -11.77 0.59
N LYS A 17 4.70 -12.79 0.16
CA LYS A 17 4.93 -14.19 0.55
C LYS A 17 6.37 -14.64 0.25
N LYS A 18 6.92 -14.25 -0.89
CA LYS A 18 8.30 -14.58 -1.27
C LYS A 18 9.35 -13.75 -0.53
N SER A 19 8.96 -12.63 0.06
CA SER A 19 9.82 -11.70 0.82
C SER A 19 9.85 -11.98 2.33
N ILE A 20 8.95 -12.83 2.86
CA ILE A 20 8.93 -13.23 4.27
C ILE A 20 10.30 -13.76 4.71
N GLY A 21 10.77 -13.31 5.87
CA GLY A 21 12.09 -13.65 6.42
C GLY A 21 13.29 -13.05 5.68
N LYS A 22 13.09 -12.30 4.59
CA LYS A 22 14.17 -11.67 3.80
C LYS A 22 14.23 -10.15 3.94
N ILE A 23 13.09 -9.52 4.26
CA ILE A 23 13.03 -8.07 4.44
C ILE A 23 13.78 -7.70 5.73
N SER A 24 14.61 -6.67 5.64
CA SER A 24 15.31 -6.11 6.81
C SER A 24 14.32 -5.55 7.83
N ILE A 25 14.37 -6.07 9.07
CA ILE A 25 13.59 -5.55 10.20
C ILE A 25 13.90 -4.07 10.43
N LYS A 26 15.17 -3.66 10.31
CA LYS A 26 15.59 -2.27 10.47
C LYS A 26 14.95 -1.35 9.41
N GLU A 27 14.78 -1.83 8.19
CA GLU A 27 14.11 -1.05 7.14
C GLU A 27 12.60 -0.96 7.38
N LEU A 28 11.97 -2.05 7.83
CA LEU A 28 10.56 -2.05 8.23
C LEU A 28 10.29 -1.06 9.36
N GLU A 29 11.15 -1.04 10.39
CA GLU A 29 11.05 -0.09 11.49
C GLU A 29 11.22 1.35 11.03
N LYS A 30 12.23 1.62 10.19
CA LYS A 30 12.46 2.96 9.63
C LYS A 30 11.26 3.47 8.83
N VAL A 31 10.62 2.61 8.03
CA VAL A 31 9.41 2.96 7.29
C VAL A 31 8.22 3.14 8.23
N GLY A 32 8.06 2.26 9.22
CA GLY A 32 7.02 2.34 10.25
C GLY A 32 7.09 3.65 11.05
N ASP A 33 8.28 4.07 11.46
CA ASP A 33 8.49 5.35 12.14
C ASP A 33 8.21 6.54 11.23
N GLY A 34 8.48 6.41 9.93
CA GLY A 34 8.02 7.35 8.91
C GLY A 34 6.50 7.51 8.93
N PHE A 35 5.75 6.40 8.97
CA PHE A 35 4.29 6.43 8.95
C PHE A 35 3.72 7.06 10.23
N LYS A 36 4.30 6.76 11.39
CA LYS A 36 3.87 7.33 12.68
C LYS A 36 3.88 8.86 12.69
N LYS A 37 4.78 9.50 11.92
CA LYS A 37 4.84 10.97 11.78
C LYS A 37 3.59 11.58 11.12
N PHE A 38 2.73 10.78 10.49
CA PHE A 38 1.51 11.24 9.81
C PHE A 38 0.23 11.06 10.63
N ILE A 39 0.27 10.37 11.79
CA ILE A 39 -0.94 10.07 12.58
C ILE A 39 -1.74 11.35 12.91
N ASN A 40 -1.05 12.43 13.26
CA ASN A 40 -1.65 13.71 13.66
C ASN A 40 -1.50 14.81 12.60
N LYS A 41 -1.05 14.48 11.38
CA LYS A 41 -0.88 15.46 10.30
C LYS A 41 -2.22 15.74 9.62
N SER A 42 -2.41 16.99 9.21
CA SER A 42 -3.56 17.38 8.37
C SER A 42 -3.37 16.90 6.93
N THR A 43 -4.47 16.53 6.28
CA THR A 43 -4.50 16.07 4.88
C THR A 43 -4.41 17.26 3.90
N ASN A 44 -3.25 17.93 3.89
CA ASN A 44 -2.91 18.97 2.91
C ASN A 44 -2.03 18.40 1.78
N ALA A 45 -1.86 19.16 0.69
CA ALA A 45 -1.15 18.70 -0.51
C ALA A 45 0.29 18.26 -0.21
N GLU A 46 1.04 19.04 0.60
CA GLU A 46 2.43 18.72 0.95
C GLU A 46 2.53 17.40 1.72
N ASN A 47 1.70 17.23 2.75
CA ASN A 47 1.65 16.02 3.54
C ASN A 47 1.22 14.81 2.69
N CYS A 48 0.28 14.99 1.75
CA CYS A 48 -0.12 13.93 0.83
C CYS A 48 1.04 13.47 -0.05
N ILE A 49 1.82 14.40 -0.62
CA ILE A 49 2.99 14.06 -1.45
C ILE A 49 4.02 13.27 -0.63
N GLN A 50 4.36 13.75 0.57
CA GLN A 50 5.32 13.06 1.45
C GLN A 50 4.82 11.68 1.88
N TYR A 51 3.51 11.56 2.17
CA TYR A 51 2.89 10.29 2.53
C TYR A 51 2.92 9.28 1.39
N LEU A 52 2.55 9.71 0.17
CA LEU A 52 2.54 8.85 -1.02
C LEU A 52 3.95 8.37 -1.39
N ALA A 53 4.97 9.20 -1.19
CA ALA A 53 6.35 8.79 -1.39
C ALA A 53 6.78 7.70 -0.39
N LEU A 54 6.36 7.83 0.88
CA LEU A 54 6.61 6.82 1.91
C LEU A 54 5.83 5.51 1.65
N ASP A 55 4.56 5.62 1.25
CA ASP A 55 3.70 4.50 0.85
C ASP A 55 4.32 3.71 -0.30
N LYS A 56 4.74 4.41 -1.37
CA LYS A 56 5.48 3.81 -2.49
C LYS A 56 6.72 3.06 -1.99
N LYS A 57 7.55 3.71 -1.16
CA LYS A 57 8.77 3.09 -0.62
C LYS A 57 8.47 1.82 0.18
N PHE A 58 7.38 1.80 0.95
CA PHE A 58 6.96 0.63 1.69
C PHE A 58 6.62 -0.53 0.76
N HIS A 59 5.79 -0.30 -0.26
CA HIS A 59 5.42 -1.35 -1.20
C HIS A 59 6.60 -1.81 -2.08
N ASP A 60 7.51 -0.89 -2.44
CA ASP A 60 8.76 -1.25 -3.14
C ASP A 60 9.63 -2.17 -2.25
N LEU A 61 9.68 -1.94 -0.93
CA LEU A 61 10.38 -2.84 -0.01
C LEU A 61 9.77 -4.24 -0.01
N LEU A 62 8.44 -4.35 -0.09
CA LEU A 62 7.74 -5.63 -0.17
C LEU A 62 8.05 -6.38 -1.46
N SER A 63 8.06 -5.67 -2.59
CA SER A 63 8.24 -6.27 -3.92
C SER A 63 9.70 -6.63 -4.22
N GLN A 64 10.66 -5.76 -3.88
CA GLN A 64 12.07 -5.96 -4.25
C GLN A 64 12.74 -7.13 -3.49
N ASN A 65 12.23 -7.49 -2.31
CA ASN A 65 12.76 -8.60 -1.53
C ASN A 65 12.28 -9.99 -2.00
N CYS A 66 11.42 -10.08 -3.02
CA CYS A 66 10.81 -11.34 -3.45
C CYS A 66 11.77 -12.22 -4.27
N ARG A 67 12.88 -11.64 -4.76
CA ARG A 67 13.87 -12.26 -5.67
C ARG A 67 13.27 -12.89 -6.93
N ASN A 68 12.11 -12.41 -7.38
CA ASN A 68 11.47 -12.82 -8.62
C ASN A 68 11.47 -11.65 -9.60
N LYS A 69 12.45 -11.64 -10.51
CA LYS A 69 12.65 -10.55 -11.48
C LYS A 69 11.40 -10.29 -12.33
N LYS A 70 10.69 -11.34 -12.74
CA LYS A 70 9.48 -11.20 -13.58
C LYS A 70 8.31 -10.61 -12.79
N LEU A 71 8.18 -10.98 -11.52
CA LEU A 71 7.17 -10.38 -10.64
C LEU A 71 7.45 -8.89 -10.38
N ILE A 72 8.71 -8.53 -10.17
CA ILE A 72 9.14 -7.14 -10.01
C ILE A 72 8.80 -6.35 -11.28
N GLU A 73 9.17 -6.86 -12.46
CA GLU A 73 8.85 -6.23 -13.75
C GLU A 73 7.33 -6.02 -13.95
N LEU A 74 6.50 -7.00 -13.61
CA LEU A 74 5.05 -6.88 -13.71
C LEU A 74 4.48 -5.80 -12.76
N LEU A 75 5.00 -5.72 -11.53
CA LEU A 75 4.61 -4.67 -10.58
C LEU A 75 5.08 -3.29 -11.03
N ASP A 76 6.30 -3.20 -11.57
CA ASP A 76 6.86 -1.96 -12.11
C ASP A 76 6.04 -1.43 -13.30
N ASN A 77 5.59 -2.32 -14.19
CA ASN A 77 4.71 -1.97 -15.31
C ASN A 77 3.34 -1.40 -14.86
N LEU A 78 2.90 -1.74 -13.65
CA LEU A 78 1.66 -1.24 -13.06
C LEU A 78 1.87 -0.02 -12.15
N GLN A 79 3.12 0.39 -11.89
CA GLN A 79 3.44 1.32 -10.82
C GLN A 79 2.77 2.68 -10.98
N GLU A 80 2.67 3.22 -12.20
CA GLU A 80 1.96 4.49 -12.47
C GLU A 80 0.46 4.38 -12.16
N GLN A 81 -0.17 3.29 -12.58
CA GLN A 81 -1.59 3.03 -12.29
C GLN A 81 -1.82 2.85 -10.79
N ILE A 82 -0.92 2.13 -10.10
CA ILE A 82 -0.95 1.94 -8.66
C ILE A 82 -0.74 3.26 -7.92
N HIS A 83 0.18 4.11 -8.37
CA HIS A 83 0.43 5.43 -7.79
C HIS A 83 -0.80 6.33 -7.91
N TRP A 84 -1.43 6.36 -9.08
CA TRP A 84 -2.69 7.07 -9.31
C TRP A 84 -3.80 6.54 -8.37
N LEU A 85 -3.95 5.22 -8.25
CA LEU A 85 -4.93 4.60 -7.35
C LEU A 85 -4.67 4.91 -5.87
N ARG A 86 -3.40 4.93 -5.43
CA ARG A 86 -3.02 5.33 -4.06
C ARG A 86 -3.46 6.76 -3.79
N ASN A 87 -3.17 7.69 -4.70
CA ASN A 87 -3.58 9.09 -4.59
C ASN A 87 -5.10 9.24 -4.50
N ILE A 88 -5.86 8.52 -5.33
CA ILE A 88 -7.34 8.53 -5.27
C ILE A 88 -7.83 7.98 -3.94
N SER A 89 -7.33 6.83 -3.50
CA SER A 89 -7.76 6.21 -2.24
C SER A 89 -7.54 7.13 -1.05
N LEU A 90 -6.44 7.91 -1.08
CA LEU A 90 -6.05 8.84 -0.02
C LEU A 90 -7.04 9.99 0.17
N LYS A 91 -7.78 10.39 -0.88
CA LYS A 91 -8.81 11.44 -0.81
C LYS A 91 -10.01 11.06 0.07
N ARG A 92 -10.20 9.76 0.35
CA ARG A 92 -11.37 9.24 1.09
C ARG A 92 -11.03 8.64 2.44
N ILE A 93 -9.77 8.73 2.87
CA ILE A 93 -9.29 8.14 4.12
C ILE A 93 -8.45 9.16 4.89
N THR A 94 -8.33 8.96 6.20
CA THR A 94 -7.41 9.74 7.02
C THR A 94 -6.03 9.10 7.02
N PHE A 95 -4.98 9.90 7.24
CA PHE A 95 -3.65 9.34 7.48
C PHE A 95 -3.65 8.38 8.67
N ALA A 96 -4.32 8.70 9.77
CA ALA A 96 -4.40 7.82 10.93
C ALA A 96 -4.95 6.42 10.58
N GLY A 97 -6.00 6.34 9.76
CA GLY A 97 -6.56 5.06 9.30
C GLY A 97 -5.56 4.27 8.44
N SER A 98 -4.98 4.92 7.45
CA SER A 98 -4.00 4.27 6.55
C SER A 98 -2.73 3.86 7.29
N VAL A 99 -2.21 4.69 8.20
CA VAL A 99 -1.04 4.39 9.04
C VAL A 99 -1.29 3.15 9.89
N LYS A 100 -2.49 3.00 10.48
CA LYS A 100 -2.83 1.83 11.30
C LYS A 100 -2.70 0.52 10.50
N GLU A 101 -3.17 0.51 9.26
CA GLU A 101 -3.09 -0.68 8.41
C GLU A 101 -1.64 -0.99 7.99
N HIS A 102 -0.87 0.04 7.60
CA HIS A 102 0.55 -0.14 7.28
C HIS A 102 1.35 -0.69 8.46
N LEU A 103 1.13 -0.16 9.67
CA LEU A 103 1.78 -0.67 10.88
C LEU A 103 1.36 -2.11 11.19
N ALA A 104 0.10 -2.48 10.92
CA ALA A 104 -0.35 -3.87 11.08
C ALA A 104 0.38 -4.82 10.12
N ILE A 105 0.60 -4.42 8.86
CA ILE A 105 1.38 -5.20 7.89
C ILE A 105 2.85 -5.32 8.38
N ILE A 106 3.46 -4.21 8.80
CA ILE A 106 4.84 -4.20 9.31
C ILE A 106 5.01 -5.13 10.51
N GLU A 107 4.09 -5.09 11.48
CA GLU A 107 4.15 -5.96 12.65
C GLU A 107 3.94 -7.45 12.30
N ALA A 108 3.07 -7.74 11.33
CA ALA A 108 2.90 -9.10 10.82
C ALA A 108 4.17 -9.61 10.12
N LEU A 109 4.83 -8.77 9.32
CA LEU A 109 6.10 -9.07 8.66
C LEU A 109 7.22 -9.33 9.67
N LYS A 110 7.34 -8.50 10.71
CA LYS A 110 8.34 -8.67 11.78
C LYS A 110 8.20 -10.00 12.51
N LYS A 111 6.97 -10.51 12.64
CA LYS A 111 6.66 -11.81 13.27
C LYS A 111 6.78 -12.99 12.31
N ASN A 112 6.98 -12.74 11.00
CA ASN A 112 6.90 -13.75 9.94
C ASN A 112 5.60 -14.59 9.99
N ASP A 113 4.49 -13.98 10.42
CA ASP A 113 3.19 -14.66 10.50
C ASP A 113 2.49 -14.58 9.14
N GLU A 114 2.75 -15.56 8.27
CA GLU A 114 2.21 -15.59 6.90
C GLU A 114 0.69 -15.43 6.85
N LYS A 115 -0.04 -16.07 7.79
CA LYS A 115 -1.51 -15.98 7.83
C LYS A 115 -1.95 -14.57 8.16
N LEU A 116 -1.33 -13.96 9.16
CA LEU A 116 -1.63 -12.59 9.55
C LEU A 116 -1.26 -11.62 8.43
N ILE A 117 -0.08 -11.76 7.81
CA ILE A 117 0.41 -10.93 6.71
C ILE A 117 -0.60 -10.90 5.57
N ASN A 118 -1.04 -12.07 5.08
CA ASN A 118 -2.00 -12.16 3.98
C ASN A 118 -3.32 -11.49 4.36
N LYS A 119 -3.81 -11.71 5.58
CA LYS A 119 -5.05 -11.09 6.08
C LYS A 119 -4.97 -9.56 6.09
N VAL A 120 -3.90 -8.99 6.67
CA VAL A 120 -3.80 -7.53 6.81
C VAL A 120 -3.48 -6.83 5.48
N LEU A 121 -2.71 -7.48 4.60
CA LEU A 121 -2.46 -6.98 3.24
C LEU A 121 -3.75 -6.97 2.41
N PHE A 122 -4.51 -8.06 2.42
CA PHE A 122 -5.81 -8.13 1.75
C PHE A 122 -6.77 -7.03 2.23
N GLN A 123 -6.89 -6.87 3.55
CA GLN A 123 -7.73 -5.82 4.14
C GLN A 123 -7.31 -4.42 3.70
N HIS A 124 -6.00 -4.14 3.65
CA HIS A 124 -5.45 -2.88 3.16
C HIS A 124 -5.81 -2.63 1.67
N LEU A 125 -5.62 -3.63 0.81
CA LEU A 125 -5.87 -3.53 -0.63
C LEU A 125 -7.36 -3.41 -0.94
N GLU A 126 -8.22 -4.18 -0.26
CA GLU A 126 -9.68 -4.08 -0.39
C GLU A 126 -10.20 -2.71 0.07
N ARG A 127 -9.66 -2.20 1.18
CA ARG A 127 -10.00 -0.85 1.66
C ARG A 127 -9.58 0.20 0.64
N ALA A 128 -8.38 0.09 0.07
CA ALA A 128 -7.90 0.98 -0.98
C ALA A 128 -8.81 0.91 -2.23
N LYS A 129 -9.18 -0.29 -2.69
CA LYS A 129 -10.11 -0.52 -3.81
C LYS A 129 -11.44 0.18 -3.58
N ARG A 130 -12.07 -0.08 -2.43
CA ARG A 130 -13.36 0.51 -2.07
C ARG A 130 -13.30 2.05 -2.01
N SER A 131 -12.24 2.61 -1.44
CA SER A 131 -12.04 4.06 -1.39
C SER A 131 -11.87 4.66 -2.78
N SER A 132 -11.10 4.02 -3.65
CA SER A 132 -10.89 4.50 -5.01
C SER A 132 -12.16 4.46 -5.86
N LEU A 133 -12.93 3.37 -5.79
CA LEU A 133 -14.23 3.25 -6.48
C LEU A 133 -15.21 4.34 -6.03
N LYS A 134 -15.29 4.61 -4.73
CA LYS A 134 -16.17 5.66 -4.19
C LYS A 134 -15.79 7.04 -4.71
N GLU A 135 -14.49 7.37 -4.76
CA GLU A 135 -14.03 8.66 -5.26
C GLU A 135 -14.31 8.86 -6.74
N ILE A 136 -14.06 7.84 -7.56
CA ILE A 136 -14.29 7.89 -9.01
C ILE A 136 -15.78 8.02 -9.34
N ASN A 137 -16.64 7.27 -8.64
CA ASN A 137 -18.09 7.34 -8.84
C ASN A 137 -18.66 8.69 -8.37
N PHE A 138 -18.11 9.28 -7.31
CA PHE A 138 -18.50 10.62 -6.87
C PHE A 138 -18.17 11.70 -7.91
N GLY A 139 -16.97 11.65 -8.50
CA GLY A 139 -16.57 12.59 -9.57
C GLY A 139 -17.44 12.46 -10.82
N SER A 140 -17.81 11.24 -11.19
CA SER A 140 -18.66 10.95 -12.35
C SER A 140 -20.09 11.48 -12.19
N ASN A 141 -20.65 11.46 -10.98
CA ASN A 141 -22.00 11.96 -10.71
C ASN A 141 -22.08 13.49 -10.61
N ASN A 142 -20.99 14.18 -10.28
CA ASN A 142 -20.94 15.65 -10.22
C ASN A 142 -20.56 16.30 -11.57
N SER A 143 -20.28 15.48 -12.60
CA SER A 143 -19.90 15.93 -13.95
C SER A 143 -21.04 15.76 -14.97
N LYS A 144 -22.25 15.44 -14.50
CA LYS A 144 -23.50 15.40 -15.27
C LYS A 144 -24.47 16.43 -14.72
#